data_AF-A0A920I9U2-F1
#
_entry.id   AF-A0A920I9U2-F1
#
_cell.length_a   1.000
_cell.length_b   1.000
_cell.length_c   1.000
_cell.angle_alpha   90.00
_cell.angle_beta   90.00
_cell.angle_gamma   90.00
#
_symmetry.space_group_name_H-M   'P 1'
#
loop_
_entity.id
_entity.type
_entity.pdbx_description
1 polymer ?
#
loop_
_entity_poly.entity_id
_entity_poly.type
_entity_poly.pdbx_seq_one_letter_code
_entity_poly.pdbx_strand_id
1 'polypeptide(L)' 'MTGADKELIGMFAAEIRSKRPPEPFKGKGVKYAEEYIVRKEGKKK' A
#
# COMPACT_ATOMS: atom_id res chain seq x y z
N MET A 1 12.58 12.75 10.67
CA MET A 1 11.25 13.08 11.22
C MET A 1 11.05 12.20 12.44
N THR A 2 11.33 12.75 13.62
CA THR A 2 11.38 12.04 14.91
C THR A 2 10.31 12.65 15.80
N GLY A 3 9.20 11.96 16.02
CA GLY A 3 8.19 12.37 16.99
C GLY A 3 6.77 11.92 16.66
N ALA A 4 6.09 11.43 17.69
CA ALA A 4 4.74 10.86 17.76
C ALA A 4 4.63 9.40 17.28
N ASP A 5 4.67 8.49 18.26
CA ASP A 5 4.22 7.10 18.25
C ASP A 5 4.26 6.31 16.93
N LYS A 6 5.19 5.34 16.88
CA LYS A 6 5.25 4.38 15.76
C LYS A 6 3.93 3.62 15.59
N GLU A 7 3.17 3.44 16.67
CA GLU A 7 1.84 2.85 16.63
C GLU A 7 0.85 3.74 15.86
N LEU A 8 0.82 5.05 16.14
CA LEU A 8 -0.07 6.00 15.47
C LEU A 8 0.24 6.13 13.97
N ILE A 9 1.53 6.16 13.61
CA ILE A 9 1.99 6.18 12.22
C ILE A 9 1.57 4.89 11.50
N GLY A 10 1.71 3.73 12.17
CA GLY A 10 1.28 2.44 11.63
C GLY A 10 -0.23 2.38 11.40
N MET A 11 -1.03 2.85 12.38
CA MET A 11 -2.49 2.92 12.27
C MET A 11 -2.95 3.84 11.14
N PHE A 12 -2.35 5.03 11.04
CA PHE A 12 -2.66 5.98 9.99
C PHE A 12 -2.29 5.45 8.59
N ALA A 13 -1.12 4.83 8.46
CA ALA A 13 -0.71 4.21 7.20
C ALA A 13 -1.62 3.04 6.80
N ALA A 14 -2.08 2.24 7.77
CA ALA A 14 -3.04 1.17 7.55
C ALA A 14 -4.42 1.70 7.10
N GLU A 15 -4.90 2.80 7.70
CA GLU A 15 -6.17 3.43 7.31
C GLU A 15 -6.12 3.95 5.86
N ILE A 16 -5.02 4.61 5.48
CA ILE A 16 -4.84 5.12 4.11
C ILE A 16 -4.75 3.95 3.11
N ARG A 17 -4.04 2.87 3.46
CA ARG A 17 -3.95 1.66 2.62
C ARG A 17 -5.31 0.99 2.43
N SER A 18 -6.16 0.96 3.45
CA SER A 18 -7.51 0.38 3.39
C SER A 18 -8.43 1.15 2.42
N LYS A 19 -8.31 2.48 2.37
CA LYS A 19 -9.11 3.34 1.47
C LYS A 19 -8.81 3.10 -0.02
N ARG A 20 -7.57 2.76 -0.38
CA ARG A 20 -7.16 2.47 -1.76
C ARG A 20 -6.12 1.34 -1.79
N PRO A 21 -6.56 0.07 -1.66
CA PRO A 21 -5.65 -1.06 -1.71
C PRO A 21 -4.95 -1.12 -3.08
N PRO A 22 -3.68 -1.53 -3.13
CA PRO A 22 -2.96 -1.67 -4.38
C PRO A 22 -3.60 -2.75 -5.26
N GLU A 23 -4.03 -2.37 -6.46
CA GLU A 23 -4.61 -3.30 -7.43
C GLU A 23 -3.59 -4.37 -7.84
N PRO A 24 -3.96 -5.67 -7.83
CA PRO A 24 -3.05 -6.77 -8.15
C PRO A 24 -2.60 -6.81 -9.62
N PHE A 25 -3.22 -6.04 -10.51
CA PHE A 25 -2.93 -6.05 -11.94
C PHE A 25 -2.10 -4.85 -12.40
N LYS A 26 -2.55 -3.62 -12.10
CA LYS A 26 -1.88 -2.38 -12.53
C LYS A 26 -1.03 -1.75 -11.43
N GLY A 27 -1.01 -2.32 -10.22
CA GLY A 27 -0.28 -1.78 -9.07
C GLY A 27 -0.73 -0.37 -8.66
N LYS A 28 -1.94 0.05 -9.05
CA LYS A 28 -2.52 1.36 -8.72
C LYS A 28 -3.06 1.29 -7.29
N GLY A 29 -2.66 2.22 -6.42
CA GLY A 29 -3.11 2.30 -5.03
C GLY A 29 -2.02 2.79 -4.10
N VAL A 30 -2.30 2.80 -2.80
CA VAL A 30 -1.36 3.22 -1.77
C VAL A 30 -0.51 2.01 -1.35
N LYS A 31 0.80 2.16 -1.46
CA LYS A 31 1.78 1.12 -1.12
C LYS A 31 2.89 1.71 -0.24
N TYR A 32 3.53 0.86 0.55
CA TYR A 32 4.79 1.25 1.17
C TYR A 32 5.88 1.37 0.10
N ALA A 33 6.82 2.29 0.28
CA ALA A 33 7.86 2.58 -0.70
C ALA A 33 8.74 1.35 -1.00
N GLU A 34 8.96 0.50 -0.01
CA GLU A 34 9.78 -0.72 -0.09
C GLU A 34 8.95 -2.01 -0.31
N GLU A 35 7.61 -1.94 -0.35
CA GLU A 35 6.77 -3.12 -0.61
C GLU A 35 6.81 -3.51 -2.09
N TYR A 36 7.31 -4.71 -2.38
CA TYR A 36 7.20 -5.34 -3.69
C TYR A 36 5.81 -5.98 -3.83
N ILE A 37 4.92 -5.34 -4.58
CA ILE A 37 3.60 -5.90 -4.88
C ILE A 37 3.78 -7.01 -5.91
N VAL A 38 3.38 -8.23 -5.56
CA VAL A 38 3.25 -9.35 -6.51
C VAL A 38 2.12 -9.02 -7.47
N ARG A 39 2.49 -8.41 -8.61
CA ARG A 39 1.56 -8.14 -9.70
C ARG A 39 1.25 -9.46 -10.39
N LYS A 40 -0.02 -9.82 -10.46
CA LYS A 40 -0.46 -10.87 -11.39
C LYS A 40 -0.63 -10.21 -12.75
N GLU A 41 0.01 -10.75 -13.78
CA GLU A 41 -0.30 -10.34 -15.16
C GLU A 41 -1.75 -10.76 -15.47
N GLY A 42 -2.65 -9.78 -15.52
CA GLY A 42 -4.06 -10.01 -15.83
C GLY A 42 -4.23 -10.27 -17.31
N LYS A 43 -4.62 -11.51 -17.62
CA LYS A 43 -5.21 -12.03 -18.87
C LYS A 43 -5.02 -11.13 -20.10
N LYS A 44 -4.00 -11.45 -20.91
CA LYS A 44 -3.90 -10.99 -22.30
C LYS A 44 -5.27 -11.13 -22.97
N LYS A 45 -5.82 -10.02 -23.44
CA LYS A 45 -6.75 -10.00 -24.56
C LYS A 45 -6.03 -9.33 -25.71
#